data_AF-J2K1Z6-F1
#
_entry.id   AF-J2K1Z6-F1
#
_cell.length_a   1.000
_cell.length_b   1.000
_cell.length_c   1.000
_cell.angle_alpha   90.00
_cell.angle_beta   90.00
_cell.angle_gamma   90.00
#
_symmetry.space_group_name_H-M   'P 1'
#
loop_
_entity.id
_entity.type
_entity.pdbx_description
1 polymer ?
#
loop_
_entity_poly.entity_id
_entity_poly.type
_entity_poly.pdbx_seq_one_letter_code
_entity_poly.pdbx_strand_id
1 'polypeptide(L)' 'MHSLTVVPIPGTRKRSRLLENAAATRITLTAEELALLEPIAGQVAGDRYSDMSLTSVGRES' A
#
# COMPACT_ATOMS: atom_id res chain seq x y z
N MET A 1 14.93 -0.62 4.79
CA MET A 1 13.86 -0.54 5.81
C MET A 1 13.19 -1.90 5.89
N HIS A 2 13.52 -2.76 6.86
CA HIS A 2 13.04 -4.17 6.82
C HIS A 2 12.44 -4.66 8.13
N SER A 3 12.05 -3.77 9.04
CA SER A 3 11.61 -4.14 10.39
C SER A 3 10.23 -3.60 10.79
N LEU A 4 9.48 -2.98 9.87
CA LEU A 4 8.12 -2.54 10.14
C LEU A 4 7.13 -3.48 9.43
N THR A 5 6.25 -4.11 10.18
CA THR A 5 5.11 -4.83 9.60
C THR A 5 4.16 -3.82 8.98
N VAL A 6 4.07 -3.80 7.66
CA VAL A 6 3.16 -2.92 6.91
C VAL A 6 1.98 -3.73 6.43
N VAL A 7 0.78 -3.33 6.83
CA VAL A 7 -0.48 -3.94 6.35
C VAL A 7 -1.23 -2.91 5.52
N PRO A 8 -1.22 -2.99 4.18
CA PRO A 8 -1.96 -2.05 3.35
C PRO A 8 -3.47 -2.32 3.46
N ILE A 9 -4.27 -1.26 3.56
CA ILE A 9 -5.75 -1.34 3.58
C ILE A 9 -6.28 -0.61 2.33
N PRO A 10 -6.22 -1.24 1.14
CA PRO A 10 -6.59 -0.58 -0.10
C PRO A 10 -8.11 -0.37 -0.16
N GLY A 11 -8.53 0.90 -0.26
CA GLY A 11 -9.92 1.27 -0.43
C GLY A 11 -10.38 1.15 -1.89
N THR A 12 -11.61 0.68 -2.11
CA THR A 12 -12.26 0.70 -3.43
C THR A 12 -13.77 0.72 -3.30
N ARG A 13 -14.45 1.37 -4.26
CA ARG A 13 -15.93 1.33 -4.40
C ARG A 13 -16.39 0.30 -5.45
N LYS A 14 -15.47 -0.28 -6.23
CA LYS A 14 -15.79 -1.24 -7.30
C LYS A 14 -15.65 -2.67 -6.78
N ARG A 15 -16.71 -3.47 -6.96
CA ARG A 15 -16.73 -4.87 -6.53
C ARG A 15 -15.64 -5.72 -7.17
N SER A 16 -15.35 -5.53 -8.46
CA SER A 16 -14.26 -6.26 -9.14
C SER A 16 -12.91 -6.02 -8.46
N ARG A 17 -12.63 -4.76 -8.10
CA ARG A 17 -11.38 -4.37 -7.41
C ARG A 17 -11.27 -4.94 -6.01
N LEU A 18 -12.40 -5.11 -5.31
CA LEU A 18 -12.39 -5.78 -4.01
C LEU A 18 -11.90 -7.23 -4.16
N LEU A 19 -12.38 -7.93 -5.20
CA LEU A 19 -11.95 -9.30 -5.49
C LEU A 19 -10.48 -9.37 -5.90
N GLU A 20 -10.01 -8.44 -6.73
CA GLU A 20 -8.60 -8.30 -7.11
C GLU A 20 -7.71 -8.07 -5.87
N ASN A 21 -8.06 -7.13 -5.01
CA ASN A 21 -7.32 -6.83 -3.78
C ASN A 21 -7.28 -8.03 -2.82
N ALA A 22 -8.40 -8.74 -2.66
CA ALA A 22 -8.45 -9.94 -1.84
C ALA A 22 -7.58 -11.07 -2.42
N ALA A 23 -7.54 -11.21 -3.74
CA ALA A 23 -6.68 -12.19 -4.40
C ALA A 23 -5.18 -11.86 -4.25
N ALA A 24 -4.82 -10.56 -4.26
CA ALA A 24 -3.44 -10.12 -4.11
C ALA A 24 -2.79 -10.56 -2.79
N THR A 25 -3.56 -10.79 -1.73
CA THR A 25 -3.05 -11.31 -0.44
C THR A 25 -2.38 -12.68 -0.54
N ARG A 26 -2.63 -13.42 -1.62
CA ARG A 26 -2.05 -14.75 -1.88
C ARG A 26 -0.82 -14.70 -2.78
N ILE A 27 -0.45 -13.52 -3.28
CA ILE A 27 0.74 -13.34 -4.11
C ILE A 27 1.95 -13.21 -3.20
N THR A 28 2.96 -14.04 -3.44
CA THR A 28 4.28 -13.92 -2.80
C THR A 28 5.27 -13.56 -3.88
N LEU A 29 5.91 -12.40 -3.73
CA LEU A 29 7.00 -11.99 -4.62
C LEU A 29 8.28 -12.72 -4.21
N THR A 30 9.03 -13.18 -5.20
CA THR A 30 10.38 -13.70 -5.03
C THR A 30 11.34 -12.57 -4.66
N ALA A 31 12.52 -12.93 -4.14
CA ALA A 31 13.56 -11.95 -3.84
C ALA A 31 14.02 -11.18 -5.09
N GLU A 32 14.05 -11.83 -6.25
CA GLU A 32 14.42 -11.22 -7.53
C GLU A 32 13.36 -10.21 -7.98
N GLU A 33 12.08 -10.57 -7.92
CA GLU A 33 10.98 -9.66 -8.24
C GLU A 33 10.95 -8.46 -7.28
N LEU A 34 11.23 -8.66 -5.99
CA LEU A 34 11.32 -7.57 -5.03
C LEU A 34 12.52 -6.66 -5.32
N ALA A 35 13.67 -7.23 -5.69
CA ALA A 35 14.86 -6.46 -6.07
C ALA A 35 14.63 -5.60 -7.31
N LEU A 36 13.76 -6.02 -8.24
CA LEU A 36 13.34 -5.20 -9.38
C LEU A 36 12.50 -3.98 -8.96
N LEU A 37 11.75 -4.07 -7.86
CA LEU A 37 10.87 -2.99 -7.38
C LEU A 37 11.61 -1.96 -6.50
N GLU A 38 12.64 -2.38 -5.77
CA GLU A 38 13.42 -1.51 -4.87
C GLU A 38 13.91 -0.19 -5.49
N PRO A 39 14.50 -0.14 -6.71
CA PRO A 39 14.97 1.11 -7.29
C PRO A 39 13.84 2.09 -7.67
N ILE A 40 12.60 1.64 -7.74
CA ILE A 40 11.44 2.50 -8.04
C ILE A 40 11.09 3.34 -6.82
N ALA A 41 11.28 2.83 -5.61
CA ALA A 41 10.98 3.55 -4.37
C ALA A 41 11.77 4.86 -4.26
N GLY A 42 13.03 4.86 -4.70
CA GLY A 42 13.89 6.05 -4.72
C GLY A 42 13.53 7.10 -5.79
N GLN A 43 12.65 6.75 -6.74
CA GLN A 43 12.19 7.66 -7.80
C GLN A 43 10.90 8.40 -7.42
N VAL A 44 10.24 8.00 -6.34
CA VAL A 44 8.99 8.64 -5.89
C VAL A 44 9.32 9.93 -5.15
N ALA A 45 8.83 11.05 -5.66
CA ALA A 45 8.94 12.36 -5.05
C ALA A 45 7.55 12.91 -4.68
N GLY A 46 7.48 13.64 -3.56
CA GLY A 46 6.24 14.25 -3.06
C GLY A 46 5.43 13.34 -2.13
N ASP A 47 4.44 13.94 -1.48
CA ASP A 47 3.59 13.25 -0.51
C ASP A 47 2.47 12.48 -1.18
N ARG A 48 2.10 11.32 -0.61
CA ARG A 48 0.96 10.50 -1.09
C ARG A 48 -0.37 11.26 -1.05
N TYR A 49 -0.48 12.23 -0.13
CA TYR A 49 -1.58 13.17 0.01
C TYR A 49 -0.98 14.51 0.45
N SER A 50 -1.39 15.62 -0.16
CA SER A 50 -0.89 16.96 0.18
C SER A 50 -1.26 17.42 1.59
N ASP A 51 -2.26 16.79 2.22
CA ASP A 51 -2.67 17.02 3.59
C ASP A 51 -3.27 15.74 4.19
N MET A 52 -2.66 15.25 5.27
CA MET A 52 -3.03 14.00 5.95
C MET A 52 -3.74 14.24 7.29
N SER A 53 -3.97 15.50 7.66
CA SER A 53 -4.53 15.92 8.96
C SER A 53 -5.92 15.35 9.28
N LEU A 54 -6.66 14.88 8.27
CA LEU A 54 -8.05 14.42 8.42
C LEU A 54 -8.25 12.90 8.30
N THR A 55 -7.20 12.12 8.04
CA THR A 55 -7.36 10.70 7.68
C THR A 55 -7.58 9.75 8.87
N SER A 56 -7.27 10.17 10.11
CA SER A 56 -7.43 9.36 11.34
C SER A 56 -8.48 9.85 12.33
N VAL A 57 -8.97 11.10 12.20
CA VAL A 57 -9.70 11.82 13.27
C VAL A 57 -11.09 11.25 13.59
N GLY A 58 -11.67 10.43 12.71
CA GLY A 58 -13.05 9.93 12.86
C GLY A 58 -13.25 8.70 13.75
N ARG A 59 -12.22 8.18 14.44
CA ARG A 59 -12.30 6.91 15.19
C ARG A 59 -12.11 7.02 16.71
N GLU A 60 -11.90 8.22 17.21
CA GLU A 60 -11.61 8.51 18.62
C GLU A 60 -12.65 9.46 19.24
N SER A 61 -13.92 9.30 18.85
CA SER A 61 -15.08 9.93 19.49
C SER A 61 -15.82 8.96 20.41
#